data_AF-A0A9X0DCI8-F1
#
_entry.id   AF-A0A9X0DCI8-F1
#
_cell.length_a   1.000
_cell.length_b   1.000
_cell.length_c   1.000
_cell.angle_alpha   90.00
_cell.angle_beta   90.00
_cell.angle_gamma   90.00
#
_symmetry.space_group_name_H-M   'P 1'
#
loop_
_entity.id
_entity.type
_entity.pdbx_description
1 polymer ?
#
loop_
_entity_poly.entity_id
_entity_poly.type
_entity_poly.pdbx_seq_one_letter_code
_entity_poly.pdbx_strand_id
1 'polypeptide(L)'
;MIQRLRAHFIGAEKQYLITGAPQCIIPDANMGNMIAASQFDILFIQFYNTPQCSVHSWTNANPNYLTTGIEEFTSFSYNTWANFLVGTASANAKLYIGVLGAPVPDSDYLTRSEMSSMVKAYICRENFGGIMMWEATSAAKNIGPDGRTYYQAAKEILVHYENEAGLCCNTSVVPDKTLQPTCIPTGKTDTNVRPSPLPIQSGMSTQCASFHLVKNGDNCYNIAKAVGVSLKDFFAWNPAVKGGECSGLWPGYHVCIRVF
;
A
#
# COMPACT_ATOMS: atom_id res chain seq x y z
N MET A 1 -6.23 3.72 27.29
CA MET A 1 -6.21 5.19 27.08
C MET A 1 -7.09 5.62 25.90
N ILE A 2 -6.84 5.12 24.69
CA ILE A 2 -7.53 5.58 23.46
C ILE A 2 -9.06 5.42 23.55
N GLN A 3 -9.57 4.25 23.98
CA GLN A 3 -11.00 4.04 24.15
C GLN A 3 -11.64 5.05 25.12
N ARG A 4 -10.91 5.46 26.17
CA ARG A 4 -11.37 6.48 27.12
C ARG A 4 -11.39 7.87 26.48
N LEU A 5 -10.38 8.22 25.68
CA LEU A 5 -10.39 9.47 24.90
C LEU A 5 -11.57 9.48 23.91
N ARG A 6 -11.82 8.37 23.20
CA ARG A 6 -12.95 8.24 22.29
C ARG A 6 -14.29 8.43 23.00
N ALA A 7 -14.46 7.91 24.22
CA ALA A 7 -15.65 8.15 25.01
C ALA A 7 -15.85 9.64 25.35
N HIS A 8 -14.77 10.39 25.57
CA HIS A 8 -14.83 11.84 25.79
C HIS A 8 -15.07 12.66 24.52
N PHE A 9 -14.83 12.10 23.34
CA PHE A 9 -15.08 12.79 22.07
C PHE A 9 -16.56 12.73 21.65
N ILE A 10 -17.33 11.77 22.18
CA ILE A 10 -18.76 11.66 21.92
C ILE A 10 -19.47 12.90 22.46
N GLY A 11 -20.13 13.65 21.58
CA GLY A 11 -20.86 14.87 21.94
C GLY A 11 -19.99 16.12 22.12
N ALA A 12 -18.68 16.05 21.81
CA ALA A 12 -17.83 17.22 21.83
C ALA A 12 -18.15 18.17 20.65
N GLU A 13 -17.98 19.48 20.86
CA GLU A 13 -18.29 20.51 19.85
C GLU A 13 -17.35 20.50 18.64
N LYS A 14 -16.16 19.90 18.80
CA LYS A 14 -15.13 19.82 17.77
C LYS A 14 -14.81 18.38 17.45
N GLN A 15 -14.37 18.15 16.22
CA GLN A 15 -13.78 16.88 15.84
C GLN A 15 -12.38 16.74 16.45
N TYR A 16 -12.13 15.58 17.06
CA TYR A 16 -10.82 15.22 17.60
C TYR A 16 -10.29 13.99 16.89
N LEU A 17 -8.98 13.98 16.64
CA LEU A 17 -8.30 12.87 15.99
C LEU A 17 -7.39 12.13 16.98
N ILE A 18 -7.32 10.81 16.84
CA ILE A 18 -6.29 9.97 17.45
C ILE A 18 -5.37 9.49 16.34
N THR A 19 -4.08 9.79 16.47
CA THR A 19 -3.05 9.38 15.52
C THR A 19 -2.04 8.43 16.17
N GLY A 20 -1.44 7.56 15.37
CA GLY A 20 -0.35 6.68 15.79
C GLY A 20 0.86 6.81 14.85
N ALA A 21 2.04 6.43 15.32
CA ALA A 21 3.26 6.48 14.52
C ALA A 21 4.08 5.19 14.67
N PRO A 22 3.52 4.02 14.28
CA PRO A 22 4.26 2.76 14.34
C PRO A 22 5.44 2.75 13.37
N GLN A 23 6.39 1.83 13.56
CA GLN A 23 7.40 1.51 12.55
C GLN A 23 6.81 0.59 11.47
N CYS A 24 7.57 0.31 10.41
CA CYS A 24 7.02 -0.38 9.25
C CYS A 24 6.80 -1.90 9.40
N ILE A 25 7.37 -2.55 10.42
CA ILE A 25 7.17 -3.99 10.68
C ILE A 25 5.76 -4.24 11.21
N ILE A 26 5.14 -5.34 10.77
CA ILE A 26 3.76 -5.71 11.11
C ILE A 26 3.74 -7.08 11.80
N PRO A 27 3.00 -7.22 12.92
CA PRO A 27 2.45 -6.13 13.72
C PRO A 27 3.57 -5.30 14.36
N ASP A 28 3.38 -3.99 14.48
CA ASP A 28 4.33 -3.14 15.21
C ASP A 28 4.39 -3.58 16.68
N ALA A 29 5.60 -3.77 17.21
CA ALA A 29 5.81 -4.34 18.54
C ALA A 29 5.21 -3.48 19.67
N ASN A 30 5.12 -2.17 19.47
CA ASN A 30 4.62 -1.24 20.50
C ASN A 30 3.14 -0.92 20.31
N MET A 31 2.71 -0.77 19.06
CA MET A 31 1.41 -0.20 18.70
C MET A 31 0.45 -1.21 18.09
N GLY A 32 0.90 -2.37 17.61
CA GLY A 32 0.07 -3.33 16.88
C GLY A 32 -1.20 -3.72 17.64
N ASN A 33 -1.07 -4.08 18.92
CA ASN A 33 -2.23 -4.41 19.77
C ASN A 33 -3.16 -3.21 20.00
N MET A 34 -2.61 -2.00 20.14
CA MET A 34 -3.41 -0.78 20.32
C MET A 34 -4.19 -0.44 19.04
N ILE A 35 -3.55 -0.56 17.88
CA ILE A 35 -4.17 -0.32 16.57
C ILE A 35 -5.28 -1.35 16.32
N ALA A 36 -5.03 -2.62 16.68
CA ALA A 36 -6.01 -3.69 16.56
C ALA A 36 -7.27 -3.43 17.42
N ALA A 37 -7.08 -2.99 18.67
CA ALA A 37 -8.15 -2.92 19.67
C ALA A 37 -8.80 -1.54 19.86
N SER A 38 -8.25 -0.47 19.27
CA SER A 38 -8.76 0.90 19.41
C SER A 38 -8.78 1.63 18.08
N GLN A 39 -9.76 2.53 17.90
CA GLN A 39 -9.91 3.31 16.67
C GLN A 39 -8.88 4.44 16.61
N PHE A 40 -7.95 4.37 15.66
CA PHE A 40 -7.13 5.48 15.18
C PHE A 40 -7.75 6.10 13.92
N ASP A 41 -7.59 7.41 13.73
CA ASP A 41 -8.01 8.10 12.50
C ASP A 41 -6.87 8.14 11.47
N ILE A 42 -5.63 8.28 11.94
CA ILE A 42 -4.44 8.41 11.08
C ILE A 42 -3.30 7.60 11.66
N LEU A 43 -2.57 6.89 10.81
CA LEU A 43 -1.32 6.21 11.15
C LEU A 43 -0.18 6.75 10.29
N PHE A 44 0.79 7.37 10.94
CA PHE A 44 2.03 7.88 10.38
C PHE A 44 3.10 6.79 10.41
N ILE A 45 3.01 5.81 9.52
CA ILE A 45 3.91 4.66 9.51
C ILE A 45 5.33 5.11 9.14
N GLN A 46 6.32 4.83 9.99
CA GLN A 46 7.71 5.19 9.75
C GLN A 46 8.36 4.17 8.81
N PHE A 47 8.46 4.50 7.52
CA PHE A 47 9.06 3.65 6.48
C PHE A 47 10.54 3.96 6.26
N TYR A 48 11.26 4.27 7.34
CA TYR A 48 12.69 4.58 7.36
C TYR A 48 13.35 3.91 8.57
N ASN A 49 14.68 3.75 8.53
CA ASN A 49 15.53 3.09 9.52
C ASN A 49 15.29 1.58 9.68
N THR A 50 14.45 0.96 8.84
CA THR A 50 14.16 -0.48 8.87
C THR A 50 14.15 -1.02 7.44
N PRO A 51 15.32 -1.44 6.90
CA PRO A 51 15.48 -1.80 5.49
C PRO A 51 14.52 -2.91 5.02
N GLN A 52 14.08 -3.79 5.92
CA GLN A 52 13.16 -4.89 5.60
C GLN A 52 11.75 -4.43 5.26
N CYS A 53 11.41 -3.15 5.45
CA CYS A 53 10.09 -2.63 5.09
C CYS A 53 10.09 -1.16 4.65
N SER A 54 11.27 -0.59 4.42
CA SER A 54 11.48 0.78 4.02
C SER A 54 10.84 1.10 2.66
N VAL A 55 10.40 2.34 2.48
CA VAL A 55 9.94 2.84 1.17
C VAL A 55 11.10 2.98 0.18
N HIS A 56 12.33 3.19 0.67
CA HIS A 56 13.53 3.33 -0.15
C HIS A 56 13.90 2.00 -0.86
N SER A 57 13.55 0.84 -0.29
CA SER A 57 13.71 -0.44 -1.00
C SER A 57 12.84 -0.49 -2.26
N TRP A 58 11.64 0.09 -2.19
CA TRP A 58 10.74 0.17 -3.33
C TRP A 58 11.28 1.11 -4.40
N THR A 59 11.74 2.31 -4.04
CA THR A 59 12.23 3.29 -5.02
C THR A 59 13.48 2.79 -5.75
N ASN A 60 14.37 2.07 -5.05
CA ASN A 60 15.54 1.43 -5.66
C ASN A 60 15.20 0.33 -6.67
N ALA A 61 14.14 -0.44 -6.43
CA ALA A 61 13.67 -1.45 -7.37
C ALA A 61 12.84 -0.87 -8.52
N ASN A 62 12.33 0.36 -8.36
CA ASN A 62 11.39 1.00 -9.27
C ASN A 62 11.90 2.34 -9.86
N PRO A 63 13.17 2.43 -10.34
CA PRO A 63 13.74 3.72 -10.77
C PRO A 63 13.03 4.34 -11.98
N ASN A 64 12.33 3.52 -12.77
CA ASN A 64 11.64 3.93 -14.00
C ASN A 64 10.11 4.00 -13.87
N TYR A 65 9.54 3.87 -12.66
CA TYR A 65 8.08 3.79 -12.51
C TYR A 65 7.34 5.00 -13.09
N LEU A 66 7.92 6.20 -13.02
CA LEU A 66 7.30 7.40 -13.59
C LEU A 66 7.06 7.30 -15.10
N THR A 67 7.93 6.60 -15.83
CA THR A 67 7.84 6.42 -17.28
C THR A 67 7.11 5.12 -17.66
N THR A 68 7.29 4.05 -16.90
CA THR A 68 6.73 2.73 -17.25
C THR A 68 5.37 2.45 -16.63
N GLY A 69 5.10 2.98 -15.42
CA GLY A 69 3.95 2.60 -14.60
C GLY A 69 3.96 1.14 -14.11
N ILE A 70 5.05 0.40 -14.36
CA ILE A 70 5.21 -1.00 -13.97
C ILE A 70 5.91 -1.04 -12.60
N GLU A 71 5.25 -1.67 -11.62
CA GLU A 71 5.78 -1.85 -10.26
C GLU A 71 6.44 -3.21 -10.09
N GLU A 72 7.70 -3.19 -9.64
CA GLU A 72 8.41 -4.32 -9.05
C GLU A 72 8.15 -4.36 -7.54
N PHE A 73 7.61 -5.48 -7.08
CA PHE A 73 7.26 -5.66 -5.67
C PHE A 73 8.52 -5.86 -4.82
N THR A 74 8.55 -5.19 -3.67
CA THR A 74 9.64 -5.28 -2.70
C THR A 74 9.09 -5.56 -1.31
N SER A 75 9.95 -5.51 -0.30
CA SER A 75 9.57 -5.66 1.09
C SER A 75 8.86 -4.43 1.68
N PHE A 76 8.68 -3.35 0.91
CA PHE A 76 7.92 -2.17 1.33
C PHE A 76 6.50 -2.54 1.78
N SER A 77 6.23 -2.36 3.07
CA SER A 77 5.11 -3.03 3.75
C SER A 77 3.80 -2.24 3.72
N TYR A 78 3.65 -1.20 2.90
CA TYR A 78 2.42 -0.38 2.85
C TYR A 78 1.16 -1.21 2.62
N ASN A 79 1.16 -2.09 1.61
CA ASN A 79 -0.02 -2.93 1.33
C ASN A 79 -0.29 -3.89 2.48
N THR A 80 0.76 -4.44 3.09
CA THR A 80 0.62 -5.31 4.27
C THR A 80 0.01 -4.53 5.44
N TRP A 81 0.33 -3.25 5.61
CA TRP A 81 -0.28 -2.38 6.62
C TRP A 81 -1.76 -2.15 6.33
N ALA A 82 -2.15 -1.85 5.09
CA ALA A 82 -3.55 -1.71 4.70
C ALA A 82 -4.33 -3.00 5.01
N ASN A 83 -3.76 -4.16 4.67
CA ASN A 83 -4.36 -5.46 4.97
C ASN A 83 -4.44 -5.77 6.47
N PHE A 84 -3.43 -5.39 7.25
CA PHE A 84 -3.44 -5.56 8.70
C PHE A 84 -4.61 -4.80 9.34
N LEU A 85 -5.02 -3.65 8.78
CA LEU A 85 -6.15 -2.90 9.31
C LEU A 85 -7.49 -3.59 9.07
N VAL A 86 -7.61 -4.44 8.04
CA VAL A 86 -8.84 -5.19 7.72
C VAL A 86 -9.21 -6.08 8.91
N GLY A 87 -10.32 -5.77 9.57
CA GLY A 87 -10.81 -6.49 10.74
C GLY A 87 -10.34 -5.94 12.09
N THR A 88 -9.59 -4.84 12.10
CA THR A 88 -9.23 -4.12 13.34
C THR A 88 -10.22 -3.01 13.67
N ALA A 89 -10.17 -2.49 14.90
CA ALA A 89 -10.87 -1.26 15.27
C ALA A 89 -10.40 -0.02 14.47
N SER A 90 -9.24 -0.11 13.80
CA SER A 90 -8.65 0.94 12.97
C SER A 90 -8.80 0.68 11.47
N ALA A 91 -9.76 -0.16 11.03
CA ALA A 91 -9.96 -0.50 9.61
C ALA A 91 -10.06 0.73 8.67
N ASN A 92 -10.60 1.84 9.17
CA ASN A 92 -10.79 3.07 8.39
C ASN A 92 -9.67 4.11 8.57
N ALA A 93 -8.61 3.79 9.32
CA ALA A 93 -7.53 4.74 9.57
C ALA A 93 -6.79 5.08 8.26
N LYS A 94 -6.47 6.36 8.06
CA LYS A 94 -5.66 6.79 6.93
C LYS A 94 -4.19 6.47 7.17
N LEU A 95 -3.56 5.81 6.21
CA LEU A 95 -2.13 5.48 6.19
C LEU A 95 -1.35 6.60 5.53
N TYR A 96 -0.38 7.13 6.26
CA TYR A 96 0.58 8.10 5.75
C TYR A 96 1.94 7.43 5.63
N ILE A 97 2.57 7.61 4.48
CA ILE A 97 3.92 7.11 4.23
C ILE A 97 4.90 8.06 4.92
N GLY A 98 5.50 7.63 6.04
CA GLY A 98 6.50 8.38 6.78
C GLY A 98 7.86 8.34 6.09
N VAL A 99 8.40 9.51 5.78
CA VAL A 99 9.71 9.70 5.11
C VAL A 99 10.61 10.62 5.94
N LEU A 100 11.92 10.55 5.69
CA LEU A 100 12.89 11.50 6.23
C LEU A 100 12.77 12.86 5.51
N GLY A 101 12.88 13.96 6.25
CA GLY A 101 12.77 15.32 5.74
C GLY A 101 14.01 15.83 5.01
N ALA A 102 15.17 15.21 5.25
CA ALA A 102 16.45 15.56 4.64
C ALA A 102 17.34 14.31 4.50
N PRO A 103 18.31 14.31 3.57
CA PRO A 103 19.27 13.23 3.48
C PRO A 103 20.12 13.14 4.75
N VAL A 104 20.29 11.93 5.26
CA VAL A 104 21.32 11.59 6.25
C VAL A 104 22.21 10.46 5.67
N PRO A 105 23.44 10.24 6.17
CA PRO A 105 24.27 9.14 5.70
C PRO A 105 23.56 7.78 5.85
N ASP A 106 23.72 6.90 4.87
CA ASP A 106 23.12 5.55 4.82
C ASP A 106 21.62 5.53 5.14
N SER A 107 20.88 6.46 4.54
CA SER A 107 19.48 6.71 4.90
C SER A 107 18.47 6.23 3.89
N ASP A 108 17.28 5.93 4.40
CA ASP A 108 16.06 5.71 3.63
C ASP A 108 15.42 7.03 3.12
N TYR A 109 16.22 8.08 2.94
CA TYR A 109 15.72 9.36 2.41
C TYR A 109 15.30 9.17 0.95
N LEU A 110 14.19 9.81 0.57
CA LEU A 110 13.73 9.84 -0.82
C LEU A 110 14.13 11.17 -1.46
N THR A 111 14.69 11.12 -2.66
CA THR A 111 14.76 12.32 -3.50
C THR A 111 13.35 12.77 -3.90
N ARG A 112 13.23 14.02 -4.38
CA ARG A 112 11.95 14.56 -4.89
C ARG A 112 11.37 13.70 -6.03
N SER A 113 12.24 13.16 -6.90
CA SER A 113 11.83 12.28 -8.01
C SER A 113 11.30 10.93 -7.49
N GLU A 114 12.01 10.32 -6.55
CA GLU A 114 11.59 9.06 -5.92
C GLU A 114 10.28 9.22 -5.13
N MET A 115 10.12 10.35 -4.43
CA MET A 115 8.85 10.67 -3.79
C MET A 115 7.72 10.81 -4.81
N SER A 116 7.95 11.51 -5.93
CA SER A 116 6.98 11.62 -7.01
C SER A 116 6.58 10.25 -7.56
N SER A 117 7.56 9.38 -7.78
CA SER A 117 7.36 8.00 -8.21
C SER A 117 6.49 7.21 -7.23
N MET A 118 6.82 7.27 -5.94
CA MET A 118 6.05 6.61 -4.88
C MET A 118 4.63 7.17 -4.77
N VAL A 119 4.43 8.49 -4.81
CA VAL A 119 3.08 9.06 -4.73
C VAL A 119 2.24 8.62 -5.92
N LYS A 120 2.77 8.67 -7.15
CA LYS A 120 2.04 8.19 -8.33
C LYS A 120 1.59 6.74 -8.18
N ALA A 121 2.44 5.89 -7.61
CA ALA A 121 2.15 4.46 -7.40
C ALA A 121 1.16 4.16 -6.26
N TYR A 122 1.08 5.02 -5.25
CA TYR A 122 0.37 4.72 -4.00
C TYR A 122 -0.84 5.62 -3.72
N ILE A 123 -0.97 6.77 -4.39
CA ILE A 123 -2.04 7.75 -4.11
C ILE A 123 -3.46 7.19 -4.26
N CYS A 124 -3.64 6.22 -5.16
CA CYS A 124 -4.94 5.57 -5.39
C CYS A 124 -5.17 4.32 -4.53
N ARG A 125 -4.22 3.93 -3.67
CA ARG A 125 -4.34 2.71 -2.87
C ARG A 125 -5.26 2.91 -1.68
N GLU A 126 -5.82 1.80 -1.19
CA GLU A 126 -6.65 1.81 0.00
C GLU A 126 -5.96 2.47 1.18
N ASN A 127 -6.78 3.15 1.98
CA ASN A 127 -6.39 3.89 3.16
C ASN A 127 -5.34 5.00 2.92
N PHE A 128 -4.91 5.30 1.69
CA PHE A 128 -3.92 6.35 1.46
C PHE A 128 -4.41 7.69 2.02
N GLY A 129 -3.56 8.30 2.84
CA GLY A 129 -3.80 9.59 3.50
C GLY A 129 -2.81 10.67 3.11
N GLY A 130 -1.62 10.28 2.63
CA GLY A 130 -0.58 11.22 2.23
C GLY A 130 0.80 10.83 2.74
N ILE A 131 1.61 11.85 3.02
CA ILE A 131 3.00 11.72 3.46
C ILE A 131 3.16 12.32 4.85
N MET A 132 3.86 11.64 5.73
CA MET A 132 4.38 12.20 6.98
C MET A 132 5.87 12.43 6.85
N MET A 133 6.39 13.50 7.46
CA MET A 133 7.82 13.82 7.39
C MET A 133 8.45 13.93 8.76
N TRP A 134 9.59 13.27 8.93
CA TRP A 134 10.47 13.44 10.07
C TRP A 134 11.72 14.25 9.70
N GLU A 135 11.87 15.51 10.11
CA GLU A 135 10.89 16.38 10.78
C GLU A 135 10.90 17.80 10.16
N ALA A 136 10.10 18.70 10.72
CA ALA A 136 9.83 20.02 10.15
C ALA A 136 11.09 20.85 9.89
N THR A 137 12.05 20.88 10.83
CA THR A 137 13.29 21.66 10.72
C THR A 137 14.17 21.15 9.58
N SER A 138 14.33 19.84 9.50
CA SER A 138 15.13 19.14 8.49
C SER A 138 14.50 19.33 7.10
N ALA A 139 13.18 19.16 6.99
CA ALA A 139 12.44 19.38 5.75
C ALA A 139 12.41 20.85 5.31
N ALA A 140 12.41 21.81 6.24
CA ALA A 140 12.50 23.24 5.94
C ALA A 140 13.87 23.64 5.38
N LYS A 141 14.96 23.04 5.90
CA LYS A 141 16.33 23.31 5.45
C LYS A 141 16.70 22.59 4.15
N ASN A 142 15.98 21.52 3.81
CA ASN A 142 16.16 20.79 2.55
C ASN A 142 15.49 21.53 1.38
N ILE A 143 16.17 22.55 0.87
CA ILE A 143 15.70 23.38 -0.24
C ILE A 143 16.22 22.81 -1.56
N GLY A 144 15.32 22.60 -2.51
CA GLY A 144 15.63 22.08 -3.83
C GLY A 144 16.16 23.16 -4.78
N PRO A 145 16.63 22.78 -5.98
CA PRO A 145 17.10 23.73 -6.99
C PRO A 145 16.02 24.72 -7.45
N ASP A 146 14.74 24.37 -7.29
CA ASP A 146 13.57 25.19 -7.59
C ASP A 146 13.21 26.19 -6.47
N GLY A 147 14.03 26.26 -5.41
CA GLY A 147 13.82 27.15 -4.26
C GLY A 147 12.79 26.66 -3.25
N ARG A 148 12.21 25.46 -3.45
CA ARG A 148 11.17 24.91 -2.56
C ARG A 148 11.74 24.04 -1.46
N THR A 149 11.18 24.15 -0.27
CA THR A 149 11.44 23.21 0.82
C THR A 149 10.92 21.82 0.47
N TYR A 150 11.36 20.81 1.22
CA TYR A 150 10.99 19.43 0.94
C TYR A 150 9.50 19.14 1.16
N TYR A 151 8.88 19.74 2.20
CA TYR A 151 7.43 19.61 2.41
C TYR A 151 6.60 20.40 1.38
N GLN A 152 7.13 21.49 0.83
CA GLN A 152 6.46 22.20 -0.28
C GLN A 152 6.45 21.31 -1.53
N ALA A 153 7.59 20.70 -1.89
CA ALA A 153 7.68 19.78 -3.00
C ALA A 153 6.72 18.58 -2.84
N ALA A 154 6.65 17.98 -1.65
CA ALA A 154 5.72 16.90 -1.37
C ALA A 154 4.25 17.30 -1.52
N LYS A 155 3.89 18.51 -1.04
CA LYS A 155 2.52 19.02 -1.21
C LYS A 155 2.17 19.21 -2.68
N GLU A 156 3.08 19.75 -3.48
CA GLU A 156 2.88 19.92 -4.92
C GLU A 156 2.75 18.59 -5.64
N ILE A 157 3.59 17.61 -5.32
CA ILE A 157 3.50 16.24 -5.86
C ILE A 157 2.15 15.61 -5.54
N LEU A 158 1.69 15.68 -4.29
CA LEU A 158 0.39 15.14 -3.87
C LEU A 158 -0.76 15.82 -4.64
N VAL A 159 -0.76 17.15 -4.70
CA VAL A 159 -1.79 17.92 -5.42
C VAL A 159 -1.76 17.64 -6.92
N HIS A 160 -0.58 17.47 -7.51
CA HIS A 160 -0.44 17.15 -8.93
C HIS A 160 -1.14 15.82 -9.26
N TYR A 161 -0.81 14.75 -8.53
CA TYR A 161 -1.37 13.42 -8.79
C TYR A 161 -2.82 13.27 -8.35
N GLU A 162 -3.26 13.99 -7.31
CA GLU A 162 -4.68 14.04 -6.93
C GLU A 162 -5.56 14.63 -8.04
N ASN A 163 -5.01 15.55 -8.84
CA ASN A 163 -5.69 16.18 -9.96
C ASN A 163 -5.33 15.56 -11.33
N GLU A 164 -4.54 14.49 -11.37
CA GLU A 164 -4.20 13.80 -12.63
C GLU A 164 -5.41 12.99 -13.12
N ALA A 165 -6.08 13.53 -14.15
CA ALA A 165 -7.27 12.92 -14.70
C ALA A 165 -7.02 11.48 -15.17
N GLY A 166 -7.82 10.55 -14.67
CA GLY A 166 -7.74 9.14 -15.07
C GLY A 166 -6.71 8.32 -14.30
N LEU A 167 -5.85 8.91 -13.47
CA LEU A 167 -4.82 8.18 -12.72
C LEU A 167 -5.43 7.08 -11.85
N CYS A 168 -6.43 7.43 -11.04
CA CYS A 168 -7.15 6.46 -10.20
C CYS A 168 -8.34 5.79 -10.89
N CYS A 169 -8.56 6.03 -12.18
CA CYS A 169 -9.71 5.51 -12.94
C CYS A 169 -9.31 4.46 -14.00
N ASN A 170 -8.07 4.50 -14.50
CA ASN A 170 -7.55 3.59 -15.53
C ASN A 170 -6.76 2.42 -14.93
N THR A 171 -7.28 1.81 -13.87
CA THR A 171 -6.63 0.66 -13.26
C THR A 171 -7.37 -0.62 -13.60
N SER A 172 -6.89 -1.32 -14.64
CA SER A 172 -6.89 -2.79 -14.64
C SER A 172 -5.97 -3.38 -13.53
N VAL A 173 -5.64 -2.59 -12.50
CA VAL A 173 -4.63 -2.87 -11.46
C VAL A 173 -5.12 -2.49 -10.04
N VAL A 174 -6.37 -2.07 -9.85
CA VAL A 174 -6.97 -1.91 -8.50
C VAL A 174 -8.42 -2.40 -8.53
N PRO A 175 -8.80 -3.46 -7.79
CA PRO A 175 -10.19 -3.84 -7.61
C PRO A 175 -10.87 -2.88 -6.62
N ASP A 176 -11.83 -2.12 -7.14
CA ASP A 176 -12.74 -1.18 -6.46
C ASP A 176 -13.68 -1.89 -5.44
N LYS A 177 -13.94 -1.26 -4.27
CA LYS A 177 -15.25 -0.64 -3.90
C LYS A 177 -15.39 -0.26 -2.43
N THR A 178 -15.75 1.02 -2.20
CA THR A 178 -17.11 1.39 -1.69
C THR A 178 -17.39 2.90 -1.59
N LEU A 179 -16.48 3.82 -1.91
CA LEU A 179 -16.81 5.24 -2.13
C LEU A 179 -15.92 5.83 -3.25
N GLN A 180 -16.35 5.72 -4.51
CA GLN A 180 -15.72 6.43 -5.63
C GLN A 180 -16.23 7.89 -5.71
N PRO A 181 -15.34 8.89 -5.90
CA PRO A 181 -15.70 10.10 -6.61
C PRO A 181 -16.07 9.73 -8.06
N THR A 182 -17.16 10.27 -8.57
CA THR A 182 -17.65 10.02 -9.94
C THR A 182 -16.64 10.47 -10.99
N CYS A 183 -15.95 9.54 -11.64
CA CYS A 183 -15.28 9.78 -12.92
C CYS A 183 -16.01 9.00 -14.02
N ILE A 184 -16.63 9.72 -14.95
CA ILE A 184 -17.26 9.16 -16.15
C ILE A 184 -16.29 9.35 -17.32
N PRO A 185 -15.80 8.26 -17.93
CA PRO A 185 -15.54 8.23 -19.36
C PRO A 185 -16.45 7.18 -20.03
N THR A 186 -17.20 7.63 -21.04
CA THR A 186 -18.08 6.82 -21.90
C THR A 186 -17.33 5.72 -22.64
N GLY A 187 -17.74 4.46 -22.51
CA GLY A 187 -17.36 3.42 -23.48
C GLY A 187 -17.44 1.96 -23.00
N LYS A 188 -18.62 1.33 -23.23
CA LYS A 188 -18.91 -0.11 -23.38
C LYS A 188 -18.55 -1.07 -22.22
N THR A 189 -19.63 -1.58 -21.63
CA THR A 189 -19.74 -2.68 -20.67
C THR A 189 -19.18 -3.99 -21.20
N ASP A 190 -18.28 -4.63 -20.44
CA ASP A 190 -18.14 -6.08 -20.47
C ASP A 190 -18.52 -6.64 -19.11
N THR A 191 -19.63 -7.37 -19.09
CA THR A 191 -20.28 -7.93 -17.90
C THR A 191 -19.72 -9.32 -17.67
N ASN A 192 -18.73 -9.51 -16.79
CA ASN A 192 -18.43 -10.79 -16.08
C ASN A 192 -17.19 -10.70 -15.15
N VAL A 193 -17.13 -9.71 -14.24
CA VAL A 193 -16.11 -9.72 -13.17
C VAL A 193 -16.77 -10.07 -11.85
N ARG A 194 -16.53 -11.29 -11.37
CA ARG A 194 -16.93 -11.73 -10.02
C ARG A 194 -15.94 -11.13 -9.01
N PRO A 195 -16.41 -10.63 -7.84
CA PRO A 195 -15.51 -10.05 -6.85
C PRO A 195 -14.49 -11.08 -6.34
N SER A 196 -13.21 -10.70 -6.34
CA SER A 196 -12.09 -11.47 -5.76
C SER A 196 -11.85 -11.08 -4.30
N PRO A 197 -11.36 -11.99 -3.46
CA PRO A 197 -10.92 -11.66 -2.11
C PRO A 197 -9.60 -10.88 -2.13
N LEU A 198 -9.49 -9.84 -1.31
CA LEU A 198 -8.30 -8.98 -1.19
C LEU A 198 -7.43 -9.40 0.01
N PRO A 199 -6.11 -9.17 -0.04
CA PRO A 199 -5.32 -8.69 -1.19
C PRO A 199 -5.04 -9.81 -2.20
N ILE A 200 -4.85 -9.50 -3.48
CA ILE A 200 -4.46 -10.47 -4.53
C ILE A 200 -3.01 -10.30 -4.95
N GLN A 201 -2.35 -11.38 -5.36
CA GLN A 201 -0.99 -11.32 -5.86
C GLN A 201 -0.93 -10.75 -7.28
N SER A 202 0.09 -9.94 -7.59
CA SER A 202 0.18 -9.26 -8.89
C SER A 202 0.20 -10.23 -10.07
N GLY A 203 -0.35 -9.79 -11.19
CA GLY A 203 -0.46 -10.58 -12.42
C GLY A 203 -1.45 -11.74 -12.35
N MET A 204 -2.09 -12.00 -11.20
CA MET A 204 -3.07 -13.08 -11.05
C MET A 204 -4.20 -12.96 -12.10
N SER A 205 -4.57 -14.08 -12.70
CA SER A 205 -5.54 -14.17 -13.80
C SER A 205 -6.85 -13.45 -13.49
N THR A 206 -7.33 -12.66 -14.44
CA THR A 206 -8.64 -11.98 -14.37
C THR A 206 -9.82 -12.95 -14.49
N GLN A 207 -9.58 -14.17 -14.95
CA GLN A 207 -10.58 -15.24 -15.06
C GLN A 207 -10.66 -16.13 -13.81
N CYS A 208 -10.09 -15.68 -12.70
CA CYS A 208 -10.01 -16.50 -11.51
C CYS A 208 -11.39 -16.75 -10.86
N ALA A 209 -11.75 -18.03 -10.75
CA ALA A 209 -12.99 -18.51 -10.15
C ALA A 209 -12.82 -18.83 -8.64
N SER A 210 -11.63 -19.28 -8.22
CA SER A 210 -11.32 -19.64 -6.83
C SER A 210 -9.92 -19.19 -6.42
N PHE A 211 -9.77 -18.83 -5.15
CA PHE A 211 -8.58 -18.18 -4.60
C PHE A 211 -8.04 -18.94 -3.38
N HIS A 212 -6.73 -18.88 -3.16
CA HIS A 212 -6.06 -19.38 -1.97
C HIS A 212 -5.31 -18.24 -1.29
N LEU A 213 -5.62 -17.96 -0.02
CA LEU A 213 -4.84 -17.04 0.81
C LEU A 213 -3.55 -17.74 1.25
N VAL A 214 -2.41 -17.26 0.75
CA VAL A 214 -1.09 -17.82 1.08
C VAL A 214 -0.80 -17.59 2.56
N LYS A 215 -0.50 -18.67 3.28
CA LYS A 215 -0.10 -18.66 4.69
C LYS A 215 1.41 -18.80 4.81
N ASN A 216 1.93 -18.45 5.98
CA ASN A 216 3.33 -18.72 6.29
C ASN A 216 3.60 -20.23 6.27
N GLY A 217 4.58 -20.67 5.46
CA GLY A 217 4.88 -22.10 5.22
C GLY A 217 4.20 -22.71 3.98
N ASP A 218 3.36 -21.96 3.26
CA ASP A 218 2.84 -22.41 1.97
C ASP A 218 3.90 -22.34 0.87
N ASN A 219 3.78 -23.21 -0.14
CA ASN A 219 4.54 -23.13 -1.38
C ASN A 219 3.63 -23.57 -2.56
N CYS A 220 4.00 -23.25 -3.80
CA CYS A 220 3.14 -23.57 -4.95
C CYS A 220 2.84 -25.06 -5.07
N TYR A 221 3.79 -25.93 -4.66
CA TYR A 221 3.63 -27.38 -4.73
C TYR A 221 2.52 -27.86 -3.80
N ASN A 222 2.53 -27.41 -2.53
CA ASN A 222 1.53 -27.82 -1.57
C ASN A 222 0.14 -27.23 -1.86
N ILE A 223 0.08 -25.97 -2.32
CA ILE A 223 -1.18 -25.33 -2.74
C ILE A 223 -1.77 -26.07 -3.95
N ALA A 224 -1.00 -26.21 -5.04
CA ALA A 224 -1.48 -26.83 -6.28
C ALA A 224 -1.90 -28.30 -6.04
N LYS A 225 -1.13 -29.04 -5.23
CA LYS A 225 -1.47 -30.42 -4.85
C LYS A 225 -2.76 -30.50 -4.03
N ALA A 226 -2.97 -29.58 -3.08
CA ALA A 226 -4.15 -29.60 -2.22
C ALA A 226 -5.46 -29.39 -2.99
N VAL A 227 -5.41 -28.65 -4.10
CA VAL A 227 -6.58 -28.37 -4.96
C VAL A 227 -6.63 -29.18 -6.25
N GLY A 228 -5.64 -30.06 -6.47
CA GLY A 228 -5.59 -30.94 -7.64
C GLY A 228 -5.29 -30.25 -8.97
N VAL A 229 -4.53 -29.16 -8.96
CA VAL A 229 -4.17 -28.38 -10.15
C VAL A 229 -2.71 -28.61 -10.55
N SER A 230 -2.41 -28.57 -11.85
CA SER A 230 -1.03 -28.72 -12.32
C SER A 230 -0.22 -27.47 -11.96
N LEU A 231 1.06 -27.63 -11.62
CA LEU A 231 1.94 -26.47 -11.37
C LEU A 231 2.03 -25.53 -12.57
N LYS A 232 1.97 -26.10 -13.78
CA LYS A 232 1.96 -25.33 -15.02
C LYS A 232 0.76 -24.38 -15.07
N ASP A 233 -0.42 -24.87 -14.76
CA ASP A 233 -1.65 -24.05 -14.77
C ASP A 233 -1.64 -23.05 -13.62
N PHE A 234 -1.17 -23.47 -12.43
CA PHE A 234 -1.00 -22.58 -11.30
C PHE A 234 -0.08 -21.40 -11.63
N PHE A 235 1.06 -21.62 -12.28
CA PHE A 235 1.96 -20.54 -12.70
C PHE A 235 1.37 -19.71 -13.83
N ALA A 236 0.63 -20.32 -14.77
CA ALA A 236 -0.04 -19.58 -15.83
C ALA A 236 -1.10 -18.61 -15.28
N TRP A 237 -1.80 -18.98 -14.20
CA TRP A 237 -2.77 -18.12 -13.54
C TRP A 237 -2.15 -17.16 -12.53
N ASN A 238 -0.90 -17.38 -12.13
CA ASN A 238 -0.18 -16.54 -11.18
C ASN A 238 1.23 -16.19 -11.68
N PRO A 239 1.37 -15.37 -12.74
CA PRO A 239 2.65 -14.96 -13.33
C PRO A 239 3.68 -14.38 -12.36
N ALA A 240 3.26 -13.69 -11.29
CA ALA A 240 4.20 -13.18 -10.29
C ALA A 240 4.83 -14.29 -9.44
N VAL A 241 4.23 -15.49 -9.38
CA VAL A 241 4.84 -16.66 -8.77
C VAL A 241 5.84 -17.25 -9.77
N LYS A 242 7.09 -16.79 -9.69
CA LYS A 242 8.18 -17.24 -10.58
C LYS A 242 8.35 -18.76 -10.51
N GLY A 243 8.24 -19.43 -11.66
CA GLY A 243 8.24 -20.88 -11.78
C GLY A 243 9.57 -21.53 -11.37
N GLY A 244 9.49 -22.63 -10.62
CA GLY A 244 10.63 -23.48 -10.22
C GLY A 244 10.97 -23.44 -8.73
N GLU A 245 10.84 -22.28 -8.06
CA GLU A 245 11.19 -22.12 -6.63
C GLU A 245 10.09 -21.47 -5.78
N CYS A 246 8.95 -21.10 -6.36
CA CYS A 246 7.88 -20.41 -5.62
C CYS A 246 8.31 -19.10 -4.96
N SER A 247 9.43 -18.52 -5.39
CA SER A 247 10.06 -17.34 -4.78
C SER A 247 9.21 -16.08 -4.87
N GLY A 248 8.24 -16.07 -5.77
CA GLY A 248 7.26 -15.01 -5.88
C GLY A 248 5.93 -15.30 -5.17
N LEU A 249 5.83 -16.27 -4.26
CA LEU A 249 4.61 -16.56 -3.50
C LEU A 249 4.63 -15.81 -2.15
N TRP A 250 3.70 -14.88 -1.93
CA TRP A 250 3.75 -13.96 -0.80
C TRP A 250 2.71 -14.31 0.26
N PRO A 251 3.11 -14.65 1.50
CA PRO A 251 2.16 -14.81 2.60
C PRO A 251 1.28 -13.57 2.78
N GLY A 252 -0.01 -13.80 3.03
CA GLY A 252 -1.02 -12.75 3.16
C GLY A 252 -1.67 -12.33 1.84
N TYR A 253 -1.25 -12.85 0.69
CA TYR A 253 -1.84 -12.58 -0.62
C TYR A 253 -2.66 -13.75 -1.15
N HIS A 254 -3.72 -13.44 -1.92
CA HIS A 254 -4.51 -14.44 -2.62
C HIS A 254 -3.89 -14.77 -3.98
N VAL A 255 -3.78 -16.05 -4.27
CA VAL A 255 -3.39 -16.59 -5.59
C VAL A 255 -4.54 -17.36 -6.20
N CYS A 256 -4.58 -17.41 -7.53
CA CYS A 256 -5.60 -18.11 -8.27
C CYS A 256 -5.35 -19.61 -8.25
N ILE A 257 -6.37 -20.38 -7.86
CA ILE A 257 -6.31 -21.84 -7.82
C ILE A 257 -7.31 -22.51 -8.77
N ARG A 258 -8.12 -21.71 -9.48
CA ARG A 258 -9.05 -22.19 -10.51
C ARG A 258 -9.50 -21.02 -11.39
N VAL A 259 -9.58 -21.22 -12.70
CA VAL A 259 -10.24 -20.31 -13.66
C VAL A 259 -11.55 -20.91 -14.17
N PHE A 260 -12.37 -20.11 -14.86
CA PHE A 260 -13.59 -20.59 -15.53
C PHE A 260 -13.31 -21.36 -16.81
#